data_AF-A0A7S1J7M3-F1
#
_entry.id   AF-A0A7S1J7M3-F1
#
_cell.length_a   1.000
_cell.length_b   1.000
_cell.length_c   1.000
_cell.angle_alpha   90.00
_cell.angle_beta   90.00
_cell.angle_gamma   90.00
#
_symmetry.space_group_name_H-M   'P 1'
#
loop_
_entity.id
_entity.type
_entity.pdbx_description
1 polymer ?
#
loop_
_entity_poly.entity_id
_entity_poly.type
_entity_poly.pdbx_seq_one_letter_code
_entity_poly.pdbx_strand_id
1 'polypeptide(L)'
;PPREPYAFGRATTGSCRRALERRSRLLPYMYTLFHEAHLTGVPVLRPLFFQDPADASLRSVYTTFTMGDGLLVSFSSTDQPPSPVTPGNAEWHAFFFPGEQNDAHLPLLHIKSGHIIPTGPVRQHVDEKPQGPIMLLIALDRDGLAEGSLYEDSGDGHEHAIAQQYLLTRYAARLDTDKKIVRVSMTHEGAMPRPSRPLLIHLITTAGAWHGQALDGHE
;
A
#
# COMPACT_ATOMS: atom_id res chain seq x y z
N PRO A 1 -12.54 -20.08 -24.74
CA PRO A 1 -13.21 -20.27 -23.43
C PRO A 1 -13.51 -18.94 -22.73
N PRO A 2 -14.59 -18.86 -21.92
CA PRO A 2 -14.91 -17.67 -21.14
C PRO A 2 -13.78 -17.34 -20.16
N ARG A 3 -13.56 -16.05 -19.90
CA ARG A 3 -12.47 -15.52 -19.05
C ARG A 3 -13.00 -14.77 -17.84
N GLU A 4 -14.31 -14.56 -17.79
CA GLU A 4 -14.97 -13.79 -16.77
C GLU A 4 -15.13 -14.60 -15.48
N PRO A 5 -14.90 -14.00 -14.29
CA PRO A 5 -14.94 -14.74 -13.02
C PRO A 5 -16.23 -15.52 -12.75
N TYR A 6 -17.38 -15.00 -13.20
CA TYR A 6 -18.69 -15.64 -13.02
C TYR A 6 -18.84 -16.98 -13.75
N ALA A 7 -18.02 -17.23 -14.77
CA ALA A 7 -18.02 -18.50 -15.49
C ALA A 7 -17.51 -19.68 -14.63
N PHE A 8 -16.84 -19.40 -13.49
CA PHE A 8 -16.17 -20.40 -12.64
C PHE A 8 -16.85 -20.58 -11.28
N GLY A 9 -18.12 -20.21 -11.15
CA GLY A 9 -18.91 -20.40 -9.94
C GLY A 9 -18.69 -19.34 -8.85
N ARG A 10 -19.50 -19.42 -7.78
CA ARG A 10 -19.61 -18.37 -6.76
C ARG A 10 -18.34 -18.18 -5.93
N ALA A 11 -17.64 -19.26 -5.60
CA ALA A 11 -16.40 -19.20 -4.80
C ALA A 11 -15.31 -18.41 -5.55
N THR A 12 -15.03 -18.80 -6.81
CA THR A 12 -14.08 -18.12 -7.70
C THR A 12 -14.47 -16.66 -7.93
N THR A 13 -15.75 -16.41 -8.23
CA THR A 13 -16.27 -15.04 -8.40
C THR A 13 -16.01 -14.17 -7.17
N GLY A 14 -16.25 -14.72 -5.98
CA GLY A 14 -16.02 -14.04 -4.71
C GLY A 14 -14.54 -13.70 -4.49
N SER A 15 -13.65 -14.65 -4.76
CA SER A 15 -12.20 -14.44 -4.62
C SER A 15 -11.66 -13.42 -5.63
N CYS A 16 -12.06 -13.53 -6.91
CA CYS A 16 -11.70 -12.55 -7.93
C CYS A 16 -12.22 -11.15 -7.58
N ARG A 17 -13.45 -11.03 -7.05
CA ARG A 17 -13.98 -9.75 -6.59
C ARG A 17 -13.09 -9.14 -5.51
N ARG A 18 -12.75 -9.91 -4.46
CA ARG A 18 -11.86 -9.43 -3.39
C ARG A 18 -10.49 -9.01 -3.92
N ALA A 19 -9.90 -9.77 -4.85
CA ALA A 19 -8.63 -9.40 -5.49
C ALA A 19 -8.72 -8.06 -6.25
N LEU A 20 -9.83 -7.82 -6.97
CA LEU A 20 -10.07 -6.55 -7.66
C LEU A 20 -10.30 -5.39 -6.69
N GLU A 21 -11.08 -5.61 -5.63
CA GLU A 21 -11.31 -4.63 -4.58
C GLU A 21 -10.01 -4.27 -3.86
N ARG A 22 -9.17 -5.25 -3.53
CA ARG A 22 -7.83 -5.06 -2.98
C ARG A 22 -6.96 -4.20 -3.88
N ARG A 23 -6.89 -4.52 -5.17
CA ARG A 23 -6.16 -3.70 -6.14
C ARG A 23 -6.69 -2.27 -6.13
N SER A 24 -8.02 -2.10 -6.14
CA SER A 24 -8.64 -0.76 -6.06
C SER A 24 -8.21 0.02 -4.83
N ARG A 25 -8.19 -0.63 -3.65
CA ARG A 25 -7.75 -0.01 -2.39
C ARG A 25 -6.29 0.41 -2.43
N LEU A 26 -5.43 -0.38 -3.07
CA LEU A 26 -4.00 -0.09 -3.20
C LEU A 26 -3.66 0.89 -4.34
N LEU A 27 -4.64 1.35 -5.13
CA LEU A 27 -4.38 2.27 -6.24
C LEU A 27 -3.61 3.54 -5.83
N PRO A 28 -3.89 4.23 -4.71
CA PRO A 28 -3.11 5.41 -4.32
C PRO A 28 -1.62 5.10 -4.10
N TYR A 29 -1.32 3.98 -3.45
CA TYR A 29 0.06 3.52 -3.28
C TYR A 29 0.72 3.15 -4.61
N MET A 30 0.03 2.36 -5.44
CA MET A 30 0.53 1.98 -6.76
C MET A 30 0.80 3.20 -7.64
N TYR A 31 -0.08 4.21 -7.61
CA TYR A 31 0.05 5.44 -8.37
C TYR A 31 1.28 6.25 -7.95
N THR A 32 1.51 6.32 -6.64
CA THR A 32 2.73 6.93 -6.08
C THR A 32 4.00 6.21 -6.55
N LEU A 33 3.98 4.87 -6.58
CA LEU A 33 5.10 4.08 -7.09
C LEU A 33 5.28 4.23 -8.60
N PHE A 34 4.22 4.42 -9.38
CA PHE A 34 4.34 4.70 -10.82
C PHE A 34 5.01 6.05 -11.08
N HIS A 35 4.69 7.07 -10.29
CA HIS A 35 5.40 8.35 -10.33
C HIS A 35 6.88 8.18 -9.95
N GLU A 36 7.20 7.45 -8.88
CA GLU A 36 8.60 7.13 -8.52
C GLU A 36 9.34 6.43 -9.66
N ALA A 37 8.69 5.43 -10.30
CA ALA A 37 9.24 4.71 -11.43
C ALA A 37 9.47 5.63 -12.65
N HIS A 38 8.58 6.58 -12.89
CA HIS A 38 8.75 7.60 -13.94
C HIS A 38 9.98 8.49 -13.69
N LEU A 39 10.20 8.92 -12.45
CA LEU A 39 11.32 9.80 -12.10
C LEU A 39 12.67 9.08 -12.02
N THR A 40 12.69 7.85 -11.52
CA THR A 40 13.93 7.17 -11.10
C THR A 40 14.26 5.92 -11.93
N GLY A 41 13.29 5.37 -12.65
CA GLY A 41 13.40 4.09 -13.35
C GLY A 41 13.29 2.86 -12.44
N VAL A 42 13.13 3.03 -11.13
CA VAL A 42 12.97 1.90 -10.19
C VAL A 42 11.61 1.24 -10.42
N PRO A 43 11.54 -0.10 -10.57
CA PRO A 43 10.28 -0.76 -10.88
C PRO A 43 9.31 -0.76 -9.68
N VAL A 44 8.00 -0.72 -9.97
CA VAL A 44 6.93 -0.81 -8.97
C VAL A 44 6.94 -2.16 -8.27
N LEU A 45 7.05 -3.25 -9.03
CA LEU A 45 7.24 -4.59 -8.49
C LEU A 45 8.73 -4.91 -8.47
N ARG A 46 9.26 -5.19 -7.29
CA ARG A 46 10.69 -5.39 -7.06
C ARG A 46 10.94 -6.83 -6.63
N PRO A 47 11.89 -7.54 -7.25
CA PRO A 47 12.26 -8.88 -6.80
C PRO A 47 12.90 -8.79 -5.42
N LEU A 48 12.78 -9.87 -4.63
CA LEU A 48 13.09 -9.80 -3.20
C LEU A 48 14.55 -9.45 -2.89
N PHE A 49 15.49 -9.84 -3.77
CA PHE A 49 16.91 -9.51 -3.62
C PHE A 49 17.23 -8.01 -3.71
N PHE A 50 16.29 -7.15 -4.13
CA PHE A 50 16.48 -5.69 -4.04
C PHE A 50 16.52 -5.21 -2.58
N GLN A 51 15.87 -5.93 -1.66
CA GLN A 51 15.82 -5.57 -0.25
C GLN A 51 17.11 -5.94 0.50
N ASP A 52 17.82 -6.98 0.04
CA ASP A 52 19.16 -7.36 0.53
C ASP A 52 19.98 -7.99 -0.60
N PRO A 53 20.73 -7.18 -1.37
CA PRO A 53 21.53 -7.68 -2.48
C PRO A 53 22.68 -8.61 -2.06
N ALA A 54 23.08 -8.58 -0.79
CA ALA A 54 24.16 -9.41 -0.25
C ALA A 54 23.69 -10.85 0.02
N ASP A 55 22.40 -11.05 0.31
CA ASP A 55 21.81 -12.37 0.44
C ASP A 55 21.50 -12.98 -0.93
N ALA A 56 22.42 -13.83 -1.39
CA ALA A 56 22.28 -14.54 -2.67
C ALA A 56 21.07 -15.50 -2.71
N SER A 57 20.55 -15.95 -1.55
CA SER A 57 19.42 -16.88 -1.50
C SER A 57 18.13 -16.24 -2.03
N LEU A 58 17.99 -14.92 -1.89
CA LEU A 58 16.82 -14.16 -2.34
C LEU A 58 16.65 -14.14 -3.86
N ARG A 59 17.71 -14.44 -4.63
CA ARG A 59 17.65 -14.49 -6.11
C ARG A 59 16.82 -15.65 -6.64
N SER A 60 16.64 -16.69 -5.83
CA SER A 60 15.86 -17.88 -6.17
C SER A 60 14.42 -17.82 -5.66
N VAL A 61 14.00 -16.69 -5.08
CA VAL A 61 12.65 -16.51 -4.55
C VAL A 61 11.73 -15.97 -5.66
N TYR A 62 10.76 -16.79 -6.07
CA TYR A 62 9.79 -16.46 -7.12
C TYR A 62 8.35 -16.33 -6.61
N THR A 63 8.09 -16.71 -5.36
CA THR A 63 6.75 -16.71 -4.73
C THR A 63 6.48 -15.47 -3.88
N THR A 64 7.49 -14.61 -3.71
CA THR A 64 7.42 -13.41 -2.90
C THR A 64 8.16 -12.27 -3.59
N PHE A 65 7.55 -11.09 -3.60
CA PHE A 65 8.15 -9.85 -4.13
C PHE A 65 7.68 -8.66 -3.29
N THR A 66 8.34 -7.51 -3.44
CA THR A 66 7.83 -6.27 -2.86
C THR A 66 7.18 -5.39 -3.93
N MET A 67 6.12 -4.68 -3.55
CA MET A 67 5.60 -3.55 -4.29
C MET A 67 6.11 -2.30 -3.60
N GLY A 68 7.01 -1.55 -4.26
CA GLY A 68 7.83 -0.55 -3.59
C GLY A 68 8.71 -1.16 -2.49
N ASP A 69 9.06 -0.37 -1.48
CA ASP A 69 9.83 -0.82 -0.31
C ASP A 69 8.96 -1.23 0.88
N GLY A 70 7.69 -0.81 0.89
CA GLY A 70 6.83 -0.92 2.06
C GLY A 70 5.91 -2.15 2.07
N LEU A 71 5.61 -2.75 0.92
CA LEU A 71 4.59 -3.80 0.81
C LEU A 71 5.19 -5.12 0.30
N LEU A 72 5.19 -6.15 1.13
CA LEU A 72 5.54 -7.53 0.74
C LEU A 72 4.29 -8.28 0.28
N VAL A 73 4.39 -8.93 -0.87
CA VAL A 73 3.33 -9.76 -1.45
C VAL A 73 3.85 -11.18 -1.62
N SER A 74 3.17 -12.14 -1.00
CA SER A 74 3.52 -13.57 -1.10
C SER A 74 2.36 -14.38 -1.62
N PHE A 75 2.59 -15.23 -2.61
CA PHE A 75 1.57 -16.06 -3.24
C PHE A 75 2.02 -17.53 -3.30
N SER A 76 1.08 -18.42 -3.55
CA SER A 76 1.35 -19.84 -3.80
C SER A 76 0.90 -20.20 -5.20
N SER A 77 1.73 -20.97 -5.92
CA SER A 77 1.38 -21.57 -7.21
C SER A 77 0.74 -22.95 -7.06
N THR A 78 0.49 -23.39 -5.83
CA THR A 78 -0.07 -24.70 -5.48
C THR A 78 -1.26 -24.51 -4.55
N ASP A 79 -1.97 -25.60 -4.23
CA ASP A 79 -3.06 -25.56 -3.24
C ASP A 79 -2.57 -25.39 -1.79
N GLN A 80 -1.26 -25.24 -1.57
CA GLN A 80 -0.72 -24.91 -0.25
C GLN A 80 -0.84 -23.42 0.05
N PRO A 81 -1.02 -23.02 1.32
CA PRO A 81 -0.95 -21.63 1.74
C PRO A 81 0.40 -21.00 1.33
N PRO A 82 0.43 -19.70 0.96
CA PRO A 82 1.69 -19.01 0.70
C PRO A 82 2.61 -19.06 1.93
N SER A 83 3.90 -19.28 1.71
CA SER A 83 4.95 -19.18 2.73
C SER A 83 5.77 -17.91 2.47
N PRO A 84 5.55 -16.82 3.23
CA PRO A 84 6.27 -15.57 3.01
C PRO A 84 7.76 -15.70 3.31
N VAL A 85 8.60 -15.22 2.40
CA VAL A 85 10.03 -15.00 2.65
C VAL A 85 10.22 -13.52 2.99
N THR A 86 10.62 -13.23 4.23
CA THR A 86 10.87 -11.86 4.70
C THR A 86 12.36 -11.53 4.59
N PRO A 87 12.77 -10.53 3.79
CA PRO A 87 14.17 -10.21 3.59
C PRO A 87 14.72 -9.30 4.69
N GLY A 88 16.02 -9.45 4.95
CA GLY A 88 16.77 -8.60 5.87
C GLY A 88 16.32 -8.69 7.32
N ASN A 89 16.66 -7.66 8.10
CA ASN A 89 16.39 -7.60 9.54
C ASN A 89 15.13 -6.79 9.91
N ALA A 90 14.38 -6.32 8.91
CA ALA A 90 13.17 -5.54 9.14
C ALA A 90 12.02 -6.43 9.61
N GLU A 91 11.16 -5.88 10.47
CA GLU A 91 9.91 -6.53 10.85
C GLU A 91 8.85 -6.30 9.78
N TRP A 92 8.06 -7.34 9.51
CA TRP A 92 7.00 -7.33 8.50
C TRP A 92 5.69 -7.75 9.15
N HIS A 93 4.68 -6.89 9.10
CA HIS A 93 3.41 -7.09 9.79
C HIS A 93 2.33 -7.51 8.81
N ALA A 94 1.76 -8.70 9.03
CA ALA A 94 0.66 -9.19 8.20
C ALA A 94 -0.59 -8.32 8.38
N PHE A 95 -1.31 -8.08 7.28
CA PHE A 95 -2.61 -7.40 7.33
C PHE A 95 -3.55 -7.93 6.24
N PHE A 96 -4.84 -7.65 6.42
CA PHE A 96 -5.89 -8.00 5.46
C PHE A 96 -6.88 -6.86 5.32
N PHE A 97 -7.47 -6.71 4.14
CA PHE A 97 -8.63 -5.86 3.98
C PHE A 97 -9.90 -6.57 4.47
N PRO A 98 -10.98 -5.83 4.79
CA PRO A 98 -12.24 -6.43 5.23
C PRO A 98 -12.75 -7.49 4.24
N GLY A 99 -13.07 -8.69 4.74
CA GLY A 99 -13.62 -9.79 3.95
C GLY A 99 -12.58 -10.77 3.39
N GLU A 100 -11.28 -10.53 3.61
CA GLU A 100 -10.20 -11.39 3.10
C GLU A 100 -9.76 -12.50 4.08
N GLN A 101 -10.22 -12.47 5.33
CA GLN A 101 -9.67 -13.31 6.43
C GLN A 101 -9.71 -14.82 6.17
N ASN A 102 -10.65 -15.27 5.34
CA ASN A 102 -10.88 -16.69 5.06
C ASN A 102 -10.62 -17.07 3.59
N ASP A 103 -9.98 -16.19 2.80
CA ASP A 103 -9.68 -16.46 1.39
C ASP A 103 -8.22 -16.88 1.19
N ALA A 104 -7.98 -18.19 1.21
CA ALA A 104 -6.65 -18.78 1.02
C ALA A 104 -6.08 -18.60 -0.40
N HIS A 105 -6.89 -18.17 -1.37
CA HIS A 105 -6.44 -17.95 -2.74
C HIS A 105 -5.87 -16.55 -2.97
N LEU A 106 -6.04 -15.64 -2.01
CA LEU A 106 -5.45 -14.31 -2.10
C LEU A 106 -3.98 -14.34 -1.66
N PRO A 107 -3.11 -13.57 -2.33
CA PRO A 107 -1.75 -13.36 -1.83
C PRO A 107 -1.75 -12.80 -0.39
N LEU A 108 -0.78 -13.20 0.42
CA LEU A 108 -0.54 -12.59 1.73
C LEU A 108 0.11 -11.23 1.54
N LEU A 109 -0.32 -10.25 2.34
CA LEU A 109 0.23 -8.91 2.37
C LEU A 109 0.90 -8.65 3.71
N HIS A 110 2.11 -8.10 3.68
CA HIS A 110 2.76 -7.58 4.87
C HIS A 110 3.26 -6.16 4.63
N ILE A 111 3.11 -5.29 5.63
CA ILE A 111 3.72 -3.96 5.63
C ILE A 111 5.06 -4.02 6.36
N LYS A 112 6.09 -3.41 5.79
CA LYS A 112 7.40 -3.25 6.41
C LYS A 112 7.32 -2.25 7.56
N SER A 113 7.93 -2.54 8.70
CA SER A 113 8.18 -1.54 9.74
C SER A 113 8.91 -0.33 9.17
N GLY A 114 8.60 0.86 9.68
CA GLY A 114 9.11 2.14 9.19
C GLY A 114 8.31 2.72 8.01
N HIS A 115 7.20 2.11 7.60
CA HIS A 115 6.46 2.51 6.41
C HIS A 115 5.01 2.91 6.68
N ILE A 116 4.54 3.85 5.86
CA ILE A 116 3.14 4.25 5.72
C ILE A 116 2.69 3.93 4.28
N ILE A 117 1.60 3.18 4.15
CA ILE A 117 0.98 2.84 2.86
C ILE A 117 -0.39 3.52 2.76
N PRO A 118 -0.53 4.55 1.89
CA PRO A 118 -1.83 5.15 1.60
C PRO A 118 -2.72 4.21 0.79
N THR A 119 -3.96 4.06 1.23
CA THR A 119 -4.99 3.26 0.56
C THR A 119 -6.27 4.07 0.39
N GLY A 120 -7.10 3.68 -0.58
CA GLY A 120 -8.33 4.38 -0.93
C GLY A 120 -9.58 3.50 -0.81
N PRO A 121 -10.75 4.07 -1.14
CA PRO A 121 -11.99 3.29 -1.22
C PRO A 121 -11.95 2.27 -2.37
N VAL A 122 -12.85 1.29 -2.30
CA VAL A 122 -13.15 0.43 -3.46
C VAL A 122 -13.87 1.29 -4.50
N ARG A 123 -13.40 1.22 -5.74
CA ARG A 123 -13.98 1.87 -6.92
C ARG A 123 -14.41 0.80 -7.91
N GLN A 124 -15.47 1.09 -8.67
CA GLN A 124 -15.92 0.20 -9.74
C GLN A 124 -15.11 0.43 -11.03
N HIS A 125 -14.55 1.64 -11.23
CA HIS A 125 -13.63 1.97 -12.31
C HIS A 125 -12.67 3.11 -11.91
N VAL A 126 -11.58 3.31 -12.66
CA VAL A 126 -10.52 4.28 -12.31
C VAL A 126 -10.95 5.75 -12.45
N ASP A 127 -11.83 6.04 -13.41
CA ASP A 127 -12.37 7.39 -13.65
C ASP A 127 -13.45 7.81 -12.64
N GLU A 128 -13.82 6.90 -11.73
CA GLU A 128 -14.70 7.23 -10.61
C GLU A 128 -13.93 8.18 -9.70
N LYS A 129 -14.42 9.44 -9.60
CA LYS A 129 -13.86 10.44 -8.70
C LYS A 129 -13.72 9.81 -7.31
N PRO A 130 -12.53 9.84 -6.69
CA PRO A 130 -12.35 9.28 -5.36
C PRO A 130 -13.16 10.10 -4.35
N GLN A 131 -14.42 9.74 -4.17
CA GLN A 131 -15.26 10.21 -3.10
C GLN A 131 -15.10 9.24 -1.94
N GLY A 132 -14.13 9.51 -1.08
CA GLY A 132 -13.91 8.68 0.08
C GLY A 132 -12.64 9.04 0.85
N PRO A 133 -12.51 8.47 2.05
CA PRO A 133 -11.33 8.69 2.86
C PRO A 133 -10.09 8.04 2.23
N ILE A 134 -8.93 8.65 2.47
CA ILE A 134 -7.65 7.94 2.37
C ILE A 134 -7.40 7.27 3.72
N MET A 135 -6.96 6.01 3.70
CA MET A 135 -6.49 5.31 4.89
C MET A 135 -4.97 5.17 4.83
N LEU A 136 -4.29 5.63 5.87
CA LEU A 136 -2.87 5.39 6.09
C LEU A 136 -2.70 4.11 6.92
N LEU A 137 -2.21 3.05 6.28
CA LEU A 137 -1.72 1.85 6.97
C LEU A 137 -0.31 2.14 7.49
N ILE A 138 -0.10 2.11 8.80
CA ILE A 138 1.15 2.53 9.44
C ILE A 138 1.74 1.35 10.18
N ALA A 139 3.02 1.04 9.93
CA ALA A 139 3.82 0.14 10.77
C ALA A 139 5.07 0.88 11.23
N LEU A 140 5.16 1.17 12.52
CA LEU A 140 6.34 1.84 13.09
C LEU A 140 7.54 0.89 13.10
N ASP A 141 8.73 1.47 12.97
CA ASP A 141 9.99 0.79 13.23
C ASP A 141 10.33 0.77 14.73
N ARG A 142 11.54 0.29 15.05
CA ARG A 142 12.04 0.17 16.41
C ARG A 142 12.30 1.51 17.10
N ASP A 143 12.50 2.56 16.32
CA ASP A 143 12.66 3.94 16.81
C ASP A 143 11.29 4.66 16.94
N GLY A 144 10.20 3.95 16.64
CA GLY A 144 8.84 4.47 16.71
C GLY A 144 8.51 5.41 15.56
N LEU A 145 9.18 5.26 14.40
CA LEU A 145 9.01 6.10 13.22
C LEU A 145 8.40 5.33 12.06
N ALA A 146 7.69 6.03 11.18
CA ALA A 146 7.32 5.52 9.86
C ALA A 146 7.13 6.65 8.87
N GLU A 147 7.43 6.39 7.59
CA GLU A 147 7.27 7.37 6.52
C GLU A 147 6.54 6.79 5.31
N GLY A 148 5.87 7.65 4.56
CA GLY A 148 5.25 7.28 3.29
C GLY A 148 4.86 8.50 2.49
N SER A 149 4.42 8.27 1.26
CA SER A 149 4.03 9.36 0.36
C SER A 149 2.78 9.01 -0.43
N LEU A 150 2.04 10.04 -0.81
CA LEU A 150 0.87 9.98 -1.67
C LEU A 150 1.02 11.00 -2.80
N TYR A 151 1.12 10.53 -4.03
CA TYR A 151 1.10 11.34 -5.25
C TYR A 151 -0.30 11.38 -5.86
N GLU A 152 -0.75 12.57 -6.24
CA GLU A 152 -2.04 12.82 -6.91
C GLU A 152 -1.87 13.85 -8.02
N ASP A 153 -2.58 13.65 -9.13
CA ASP A 153 -2.59 14.54 -10.29
C ASP A 153 -3.96 14.51 -11.01
N SER A 154 -4.03 15.05 -12.24
CA SER A 154 -5.23 15.00 -13.09
C SER A 154 -5.52 13.62 -13.71
N GLY A 155 -4.53 12.71 -13.76
CA GLY A 155 -4.65 11.36 -14.34
C GLY A 155 -4.83 11.30 -15.86
N ASP A 156 -4.76 12.43 -16.57
CA ASP A 156 -5.01 12.53 -18.02
C ASP A 156 -3.74 12.50 -18.88
N GLY A 157 -2.57 12.36 -18.26
CA GLY A 157 -1.28 12.23 -18.94
C GLY A 157 -0.73 13.53 -19.54
N HIS A 158 -1.34 14.68 -19.25
CA HIS A 158 -0.91 15.99 -19.77
C HIS A 158 0.01 16.78 -18.84
N GLU A 159 0.51 16.15 -17.77
CA GLU A 159 1.34 16.79 -16.73
C GLU A 159 2.61 17.48 -17.27
N HIS A 160 3.17 16.97 -18.38
CA HIS A 160 4.36 17.55 -19.01
C HIS A 160 4.15 18.96 -19.59
N ALA A 161 2.91 19.38 -19.83
CA ALA A 161 2.61 20.66 -20.45
C ALA A 161 2.51 21.84 -19.46
N ILE A 162 2.26 21.57 -18.17
CA ILE A 162 2.06 22.62 -17.16
C ILE A 162 2.75 22.20 -15.86
N ALA A 163 3.89 22.83 -15.57
CA ALA A 163 4.64 22.58 -14.35
C ALA A 163 3.75 22.74 -13.10
N GLN A 164 3.86 21.77 -12.17
CA GLN A 164 3.24 21.76 -10.83
C GLN A 164 1.74 21.38 -10.73
N GLN A 165 1.11 20.76 -11.73
CA GLN A 165 -0.28 20.26 -11.62
C GLN A 165 -0.42 18.91 -10.87
N TYR A 166 0.32 18.75 -9.79
CA TYR A 166 0.26 17.57 -8.93
C TYR A 166 0.25 17.98 -7.46
N LEU A 167 -0.02 17.00 -6.59
CA LEU A 167 0.11 17.08 -5.16
C LEU A 167 0.88 15.86 -4.67
N LEU A 168 2.13 16.05 -4.25
CA LEU A 168 2.87 15.02 -3.52
C LEU A 168 2.81 15.34 -2.04
N THR A 169 2.18 14.48 -1.27
CA THR A 169 2.13 14.57 0.20
C THR A 169 3.09 13.55 0.80
N ARG A 170 3.98 13.99 1.69
CA ARG A 170 4.85 13.13 2.48
C ARG A 170 4.31 13.07 3.90
N TYR A 171 4.02 11.86 4.38
CA TYR A 171 3.54 11.61 5.74
C TYR A 171 4.68 11.06 6.59
N ALA A 172 4.75 11.52 7.84
CA ALA A 172 5.64 10.99 8.86
C ALA A 172 4.83 10.66 10.11
N ALA A 173 4.98 9.45 10.62
CA ALA A 173 4.36 9.01 11.86
C ALA A 173 5.44 8.84 12.93
N ARG A 174 5.15 9.30 14.15
CA ARG A 174 6.06 9.18 15.30
C ARG A 174 5.32 8.80 16.56
N LEU A 175 5.84 7.80 17.28
CA LEU A 175 5.41 7.46 18.63
C LEU A 175 5.92 8.51 19.63
N ASP A 176 4.99 9.15 20.33
CA ASP A 176 5.25 9.91 21.54
C ASP A 176 5.14 8.94 22.72
N THR A 177 6.30 8.51 23.23
CA THR A 177 6.39 7.49 24.29
C THR A 177 5.75 7.93 25.60
N ASP A 178 5.82 9.23 25.91
CA ASP A 178 5.32 9.78 27.17
C ASP A 178 3.80 9.79 27.18
N LYS A 179 3.19 10.16 26.05
CA LYS A 179 1.73 10.23 25.89
C LYS A 179 1.12 8.93 25.37
N LYS A 180 1.94 7.99 24.88
CA LYS A 180 1.52 6.76 24.19
C LYS A 180 0.58 7.04 23.01
N ILE A 181 0.87 8.10 22.26
CA ILE A 181 0.13 8.48 21.04
C ILE A 181 1.05 8.41 19.83
N VAL A 182 0.47 8.08 18.67
CA VAL A 182 1.16 8.23 17.39
C VAL A 182 0.69 9.54 16.77
N ARG A 183 1.64 10.44 16.49
CA ARG A 183 1.36 11.67 15.75
C ARG A 183 1.71 11.45 14.29
N VAL A 184 0.85 11.95 13.40
CA VAL A 184 1.08 11.90 11.96
C VAL A 184 1.19 13.34 11.49
N SER A 185 2.38 13.74 11.02
CA SER A 185 2.58 15.03 10.38
C SER A 185 2.71 14.85 8.88
N MET A 186 2.64 15.97 8.15
CA MET A 186 2.73 15.95 6.70
C MET A 186 3.47 17.17 6.17
N THR A 187 4.09 17.00 5.01
CA THR A 187 4.55 18.09 4.13
C THR A 187 4.04 17.83 2.72
N HIS A 188 4.01 18.86 1.86
CA HIS A 188 3.61 18.67 0.47
C HIS A 188 4.38 19.56 -0.50
N GLU A 189 4.39 19.13 -1.76
CA GLU A 189 4.89 19.85 -2.92
C GLU A 189 3.90 19.73 -4.09
N GLY A 190 4.00 20.65 -5.06
CA GLY A 190 3.05 20.80 -6.15
C GLY A 190 1.96 21.83 -5.87
N ALA A 191 1.21 22.20 -6.91
CA ALA A 191 0.22 23.28 -6.89
C ALA A 191 -1.22 22.77 -7.07
N MET A 192 -1.44 21.46 -7.19
CA MET A 192 -2.80 20.90 -7.22
C MET A 192 -3.49 21.16 -5.87
N PRO A 193 -4.73 21.71 -5.87
CA PRO A 193 -5.47 21.93 -4.64
C PRO A 193 -5.71 20.64 -3.86
N ARG A 194 -5.42 20.64 -2.56
CA ARG A 194 -5.68 19.50 -1.68
C ARG A 194 -7.19 19.20 -1.61
N PRO A 195 -7.61 17.95 -1.85
CA PRO A 195 -8.99 17.55 -1.63
C PRO A 195 -9.37 17.62 -0.14
N SER A 196 -10.56 18.13 0.17
CA SER A 196 -11.14 18.00 1.50
C SER A 196 -11.75 16.61 1.65
N ARG A 197 -11.11 15.75 2.45
CA ARG A 197 -11.56 14.37 2.69
C ARG A 197 -11.08 13.87 4.06
N PRO A 198 -11.77 12.89 4.67
CA PRO A 198 -11.27 12.28 5.89
C PRO A 198 -9.99 11.47 5.64
N LEU A 199 -9.10 11.48 6.62
CA LEU A 199 -7.92 10.64 6.69
C LEU A 199 -8.14 9.60 7.80
N LEU A 200 -8.15 8.32 7.46
CA LEU A 200 -8.24 7.24 8.42
C LEU A 200 -6.84 6.75 8.75
N ILE A 201 -6.53 6.59 10.02
CA ILE A 201 -5.26 6.05 10.49
C ILE A 201 -5.49 4.62 10.93
N HIS A 202 -4.69 3.70 10.42
CA HIS A 202 -4.70 2.30 10.83
C HIS A 202 -3.26 1.90 11.18
N LEU A 203 -2.96 1.92 12.47
CA LEU A 203 -1.67 1.53 13.02
C LEU A 203 -1.66 0.02 13.26
N ILE A 204 -0.68 -0.69 12.71
CA ILE A 204 -0.45 -2.11 12.90
C ILE A 204 0.79 -2.28 13.77
N THR A 205 0.69 -3.10 14.81
CA THR A 205 1.84 -3.55 15.60
C THR A 205 1.73 -5.03 15.93
N THR A 206 2.77 -5.59 16.55
CA THR A 206 2.77 -6.96 17.05
C THR A 206 1.71 -7.21 18.13
N ALA A 207 1.26 -6.17 18.84
CA ALA A 207 0.25 -6.27 19.90
C ALA A 207 -1.20 -6.08 19.40
N GLY A 208 -1.40 -5.73 18.12
CA GLY A 208 -2.73 -5.56 17.54
C GLY A 208 -2.81 -4.43 16.52
N ALA A 209 -4.01 -3.87 16.36
CA ALA A 209 -4.27 -2.75 15.47
C ALA A 209 -5.04 -1.64 16.18
N TRP A 210 -4.70 -0.38 15.87
CA TRP A 210 -5.35 0.83 16.41
C TRP A 210 -5.84 1.71 15.27
N HIS A 211 -6.92 2.42 15.54
CA HIS A 211 -7.58 3.24 14.55
C HIS A 211 -7.66 4.69 15.04
N GLY A 212 -7.49 5.62 14.10
CA GLY A 212 -7.66 7.05 14.31
C GLY A 212 -8.29 7.71 13.10
N GLN A 213 -8.68 8.97 13.24
CA GLN A 213 -9.22 9.77 12.15
C GLN A 213 -8.72 11.20 12.25
N ALA A 214 -8.43 11.79 11.10
CA ALA A 214 -8.07 13.18 10.93
C ALA A 214 -8.75 13.74 9.66
N LEU A 215 -8.52 15.02 9.38
CA LEU A 215 -8.86 15.64 8.10
C LEU A 215 -7.56 15.76 7.28
N ASP A 216 -7.60 15.39 6.00
CA ASP A 216 -6.41 15.45 5.15
C ASP A 216 -5.88 16.90 5.07
N GLY A 217 -4.59 17.09 5.36
CA GLY A 217 -3.95 18.41 5.46
C GLY A 217 -3.92 19.01 6.86
N HIS A 218 -4.40 18.30 7.89
CA HIS A 218 -4.30 18.69 9.29
C HIS A 218 -3.39 17.73 10.08
N GLU A 219 -2.70 18.25 11.10
CA GLU A 219 -1.95 17.45 12.09
C GLU A 219 -2.87 16.72 13.09
#